data_AF-A0A969B3V5-F1
#
_entry.id   AF-A0A969B3V5-F1
#
_cell.length_a   1.000
_cell.length_b   1.000
_cell.length_c   1.000
_cell.angle_alpha   90.00
_cell.angle_beta   90.00
_cell.angle_gamma   90.00
#
_symmetry.space_group_name_H-M   'P 1'
#
loop_
_entity.id
_entity.type
_entity.pdbx_description
1 polymer ?
#
loop_
_entity_poly.entity_id
_entity_poly.type
_entity_poly.pdbx_seq_one_letter_code
_entity_poly.pdbx_strand_id
1 'polypeptide(L)' 'MTHKLSKLELIEIVTRLLQAEGTEEETLQWIEVLERNVPDPNVQGLIYWPHRYGLGNEPSAEEIVERALGYQAIRL' A
#
# COMPACT_ATOMS: atom_id res chain seq x y z
N MET A 1 18.95 1.31 11.82
CA MET A 1 18.96 0.64 10.50
C MET A 1 17.51 0.42 10.11
N THR A 2 17.03 1.02 9.02
CA THR A 2 15.67 0.82 8.52
C THR A 2 15.63 -0.52 7.78
N HIS A 3 15.19 -1.57 8.47
CA HIS A 3 14.86 -2.82 7.81
C HIS A 3 13.62 -2.56 6.93
N LYS A 4 13.77 -2.60 5.60
CA LYS A 4 12.62 -2.55 4.70
C LYS A 4 11.90 -3.90 4.74
N LEU A 5 10.58 -3.87 4.86
CA LEU A 5 9.75 -5.07 4.80
C LEU A 5 9.85 -5.74 3.43
N SER A 6 9.67 -7.05 3.41
CA SER A 6 9.56 -7.84 2.19
C SER A 6 8.23 -7.57 1.46
N LYS A 7 8.16 -7.89 0.16
CA LYS A 7 6.92 -7.80 -0.62
C LYS A 7 5.78 -8.59 0.05
N LEU A 8 6.07 -9.78 0.58
CA LEU A 8 5.07 -10.63 1.24
C LEU A 8 4.49 -9.98 2.51
N GLU A 9 5.33 -9.35 3.33
CA GLU A 9 4.86 -8.66 4.53
C GLU A 9 4.03 -7.42 4.18
N LEU A 10 4.39 -6.69 3.11
CA LEU A 10 3.58 -5.58 2.62
C LEU A 10 2.22 -6.06 2.09
N ILE A 11 2.17 -7.19 1.39
CA ILE A 11 0.92 -7.80 0.91
C ILE A 11 0.03 -8.19 2.07
N GLU A 12 0.59 -8.79 3.13
CA GLU A 12 -0.16 -9.14 4.34
C GLU A 12 -0.80 -7.90 4.98
N ILE A 13 -0.04 -6.80 5.12
CA ILE A 13 -0.57 -5.55 5.68
C ILE A 13 -1.70 -4.99 4.81
N VAL A 14 -1.53 -4.93 3.49
CA VAL A 14 -2.58 -4.46 2.56
C VAL A 14 -3.81 -5.37 2.62
N THR A 15 -3.62 -6.68 2.74
CA THR A 15 -4.72 -7.65 2.86
C THR A 15 -5.60 -7.35 4.07
N ARG A 16 -4.99 -7.11 5.24
CA ARG A 16 -5.72 -6.74 6.47
C ARG A 16 -6.50 -5.44 6.32
N LEU A 17 -5.89 -4.44 5.68
CA LEU A 17 -6.54 -3.15 5.40
C LEU A 17 -7.76 -3.32 4.47
N LEU A 18 -7.65 -4.13 3.42
CA LEU A 18 -8.78 -4.42 2.51
C LEU A 18 -9.91 -5.20 3.20
N GLN A 19 -9.57 -6.03 4.18
CA GLN A 19 -10.53 -6.79 4.98
C GLN A 19 -11.11 -5.98 6.16
N ALA A 20 -10.69 -4.72 6.31
CA ALA A 20 -11.06 -3.85 7.44
C ALA A 20 -10.79 -4.50 8.81
N GLU A 21 -9.68 -5.22 8.92
CA GLU A 21 -9.23 -5.81 10.17
C GLU A 21 -8.54 -4.78 11.07
N GLY A 22 -8.54 -5.05 12.38
CA GLY A 22 -7.84 -4.22 13.38
C GLY A 22 -8.61 -2.99 13.87
N THR A 23 -8.01 -2.28 14.83
CA THR A 23 -8.53 -1.01 15.34
C THR A 23 -8.12 0.17 14.45
N GLU A 24 -8.67 1.36 14.73
CA GLU A 24 -8.26 2.59 14.06
C GLU A 24 -6.76 2.86 14.26
N GLU A 25 -6.24 2.65 15.47
CA GLU A 25 -4.82 2.80 15.79
C GLU A 25 -3.94 1.81 15.03
N GLU A 26 -4.36 0.53 14.94
CA GLU A 26 -3.63 -0.48 14.18
C GLU A 26 -3.62 -0.15 12.68
N THR A 27 -4.77 0.28 12.15
CA THR A 27 -4.90 0.73 10.75
C THR A 27 -3.97 1.89 10.45
N LEU A 28 -3.91 2.90 11.33
CA LEU A 28 -3.00 4.04 11.21
C LEU A 28 -1.53 3.59 11.21
N GLN A 29 -1.15 2.66 12.10
CA GLN A 29 0.21 2.13 12.16
C GLN A 29 0.58 1.36 10.88
N TRP A 30 -0.34 0.54 10.36
CA TRP A 30 -0.15 -0.20 9.12
C TRP A 30 0.04 0.72 7.92
N ILE A 31 -0.75 1.78 7.84
CA ILE A 31 -0.60 2.81 6.81
C ILE A 31 0.78 3.48 6.90
N GLU A 32 1.22 3.90 8.09
CA GLU A 32 2.54 4.52 8.27
C GLU A 32 3.66 3.56 7.86
N VAL A 33 3.52 2.27 8.19
CA VAL A 33 4.47 1.23 7.77
C VAL A 33 4.52 1.14 6.24
N LEU A 34 3.39 1.12 5.54
CA LEU A 34 3.36 1.06 4.07
C LEU A 34 4.07 2.27 3.45
N GLU A 35 3.74 3.48 3.89
CA GLU A 35 4.32 4.73 3.37
C GLU A 35 5.84 4.78 3.50
N ARG A 36 6.38 4.21 4.58
CA ARG A 36 7.83 4.19 4.82
C ARG A 36 8.57 3.12 4.01
N ASN A 37 7.84 2.16 3.44
CA ASN A 37 8.42 0.98 2.79
C ASN A 37 8.27 0.96 1.26
N VAL A 38 7.29 1.69 0.72
CA VAL A 38 7.08 1.80 -0.73
C VAL A 38 7.53 3.17 -1.28
N PRO A 39 7.96 3.25 -2.55
CA PRO A 39 8.31 4.51 -3.19
C PRO A 39 7.10 5.35 -3.62
N ASP A 40 5.89 4.77 -3.76
CA ASP A 40 4.69 5.53 -4.14
C ASP A 40 4.24 6.45 -2.99
N PRO A 41 4.23 7.78 -3.20
CA PRO A 41 3.81 8.73 -2.17
C PRO A 41 2.31 8.68 -1.86
N ASN A 42 1.51 7.95 -2.65
CA ASN A 42 0.05 7.86 -2.52
C ASN A 42 -0.42 6.42 -2.34
N VAL A 43 0.33 5.58 -1.61
CA VAL A 43 -0.05 4.18 -1.36
C VAL A 43 -1.45 4.03 -0.73
N GLN A 44 -1.84 4.95 0.17
CA GLN A 44 -3.20 4.99 0.71
C GLN A 44 -4.26 5.16 -0.39
N GLY A 45 -3.94 5.97 -1.39
CA GLY A 45 -4.80 6.20 -2.54
C GLY A 45 -5.04 4.94 -3.37
N LEU A 46 -4.01 4.10 -3.52
CA LEU A 46 -4.14 2.79 -4.16
C LEU A 46 -5.08 1.85 -3.40
N ILE A 47 -5.17 1.98 -2.08
CA ILE A 47 -6.02 1.13 -1.22
C ILE A 47 -7.48 1.63 -1.23
N TYR A 48 -7.70 2.92 -0.97
CA TYR A 48 -9.05 3.46 -0.77
C TYR A 48 -9.72 3.96 -2.04
N TRP A 49 -8.95 4.35 -3.06
CA TRP A 49 -9.46 4.87 -4.34
C TRP A 49 -8.70 4.31 -5.54
N PRO A 50 -8.56 2.97 -5.67
CA PRO A 50 -7.68 2.33 -6.65
C PRO A 50 -7.92 2.79 -8.10
N HIS A 51 -9.17 2.97 -8.49
CA HIS A 51 -9.59 3.48 -9.80
C HIS A 51 -8.99 4.86 -10.16
N ARG A 52 -8.70 5.72 -9.17
CA ARG A 52 -8.07 7.04 -9.40
C ARG A 52 -6.57 6.94 -9.69
N TYR A 53 -5.97 5.80 -9.40
CA TYR A 53 -4.53 5.57 -9.51
C TYR A 53 -4.17 4.51 -10.57
N GLY A 54 -5.13 4.17 -11.44
CA GLY A 54 -4.92 3.28 -12.58
C GLY A 54 -5.09 1.79 -12.27
N LEU A 55 -5.67 1.44 -11.12
CA LEU A 55 -6.07 0.08 -10.79
C LEU A 55 -7.57 -0.14 -11.07
N GLY A 56 -8.02 -1.40 -11.00
CA GLY A 56 -9.44 -1.75 -11.08
C GLY A 56 -10.25 -1.27 -9.86
N ASN A 57 -11.54 -1.59 -9.81
CA ASN A 57 -12.40 -1.23 -8.67
C ASN A 57 -12.06 -2.02 -7.39
N GLU A 58 -11.65 -3.28 -7.55
CA GLU A 58 -11.33 -4.21 -6.46
C GLU A 58 -9.99 -4.90 -6.76
N PRO A 59 -8.86 -4.17 -6.74
CA PRO A 59 -7.57 -4.79 -6.96
C PRO A 59 -7.20 -5.71 -5.79
N SER A 60 -6.44 -6.75 -6.10
CA SER A 60 -5.81 -7.58 -5.07
C SER A 60 -4.74 -6.81 -4.29
N ALA A 61 -4.45 -7.27 -3.06
CA ALA A 61 -3.36 -6.73 -2.26
C ALA A 61 -2.00 -6.81 -2.99
N GLU A 62 -1.78 -7.87 -3.77
CA GLU A 62 -0.58 -8.02 -4.60
C GLU A 62 -0.48 -6.93 -5.67
N GLU A 63 -1.55 -6.67 -6.42
CA GLU A 63 -1.56 -5.61 -7.45
C GLU A 63 -1.28 -4.22 -6.85
N ILE A 64 -1.86 -3.93 -5.68
CA ILE A 64 -1.59 -2.68 -4.95
C ILE A 64 -0.11 -2.56 -4.58
N VAL A 65 0.46 -3.61 -3.99
CA VAL A 65 1.86 -3.61 -3.54
C VAL A 65 2.82 -3.53 -4.72
N GLU A 66 2.57 -4.26 -5.80
CA GLU A 66 3.36 -4.18 -7.03
C GLU A 66 3.32 -2.78 -7.63
N ARG A 67 2.14 -2.18 -7.71
CA ARG A 67 1.97 -0.82 -8.21
C ARG A 67 2.68 0.22 -7.34
N ALA A 68 2.64 0.03 -6.02
CA ALA A 68 3.29 0.92 -5.06
C ALA A 68 4.83 0.79 -5.13
N LEU A 69 5.35 -0.44 -5.21
CA LEU A 69 6.79 -0.72 -5.34
C LEU A 69 7.37 -0.29 -6.69
N GLY A 70 6.57 -0.37 -7.75
CA GLY A 70 6.94 0.01 -9.11
C GLY A 70 6.82 1.51 -9.40
N TYR A 71 6.39 2.33 -8.45
CA TYR A 71 6.20 3.76 -8.68
C TYR A 71 7.51 4.45 -9.09
N GLN A 72 7.44 5.19 -10.19
CA GLN A 72 8.51 6.06 -10.68
C GLN A 72 7.99 7.47 -10.80
N ALA A 73 8.57 8.40 -10.04
CA ALA A 73 8.26 9.81 -10.17
C ALA A 73 8.58 10.27 -11.60
N ILE A 74 7.60 10.85 -12.28
CA ILE A 74 7.82 11.50 -13.57
C ILE A 74 8.71 12.71 -13.31
N ARG A 75 9.92 12.72 -13.88
CA ARG A 75 10.76 13.92 -13.91
C ARG A 75 10.20 14.83 -15.00
N LEU A 76 9.65 15.97 -14.61
CA LEU A 76 9.26 17.07 -15.50
C LEU A 76 10.48 17.95 -15.83
#